data_AF-A0A7C5SDE0-F1
#
_entry.id   AF-A0A7C5SDE0-F1
#
_cell.length_a   1.000
_cell.length_b   1.000
_cell.length_c   1.000
_cell.angle_alpha   90.00
_cell.angle_beta   90.00
_cell.angle_gamma   90.00
#
_symmetry.space_group_name_H-M   'P 1'
#
loop_
_entity.id
_entity.type
_entity.pdbx_description
1 polymer ?
#
loop_
_entity_poly.entity_id
_entity_poly.type
_entity_poly.pdbx_seq_one_letter_code
_entity_poly.pdbx_strand_id
1 'polypeptide(L)' 'MMKKQRGFTLIEILVVIAIIAIIAAIAIPQYAAFRMRSYNAAAETDLRNFKTLIEGYYVEHNSYPTL' A
#
# COMPACT_ATOMS: atom_id res chain seq x y z
N MET A 1 -0.72 -4.41 -53.42
CA MET A 1 -1.97 -4.00 -52.71
C MET A 1 -1.59 -3.40 -51.36
N MET A 2 -1.79 -2.09 -51.16
CA MET A 2 -1.56 -1.45 -49.86
C MET A 2 -2.75 -1.76 -48.93
N LYS A 3 -2.50 -2.47 -47.83
CA LYS A 3 -3.49 -2.63 -46.75
C LYS A 3 -3.78 -1.25 -46.15
N LYS A 4 -5.03 -0.79 -46.21
CA LYS A 4 -5.47 0.40 -45.47
C LYS A 4 -5.36 0.10 -43.97
N GLN A 5 -4.49 0.81 -43.26
CA GLN A 5 -4.48 0.80 -41.80
C GLN A 5 -5.78 1.44 -41.32
N ARG A 6 -6.60 0.68 -40.59
CA ARG A 6 -7.78 1.22 -39.89
C ARG A 6 -7.30 1.79 -38.56
N GLY A 7 -7.44 3.10 -38.38
CA GLY A 7 -7.20 3.76 -37.10
C GLY A 7 -8.33 3.47 -36.10
N PHE A 8 -8.05 3.69 -34.81
CA PHE A 8 -9.04 3.61 -33.74
C PHE A 8 -10.11 4.70 -33.90
N THR A 9 -11.32 4.38 -33.45
CA THR A 9 -12.43 5.34 -33.40
C THR A 9 -12.36 6.16 -32.11
N LEU A 10 -12.91 7.38 -32.15
CA LEU A 10 -13.06 8.22 -30.96
C LEU A 10 -13.92 7.56 -29.88
N ILE A 11 -14.91 6.76 -30.29
CA ILE A 11 -15.80 6.02 -29.40
C ILE A 11 -15.02 4.96 -28.61
N GLU A 12 -14.11 4.23 -29.26
CA GLU A 12 -13.27 3.24 -28.58
C GLU A 12 -12.40 3.88 -27.49
N ILE A 13 -11.78 5.03 -27.80
CA ILE A 13 -10.98 5.77 -26.82
C ILE A 13 -11.86 6.25 -25.64
N LEU A 14 -13.06 6.74 -25.91
CA LEU A 14 -13.99 7.23 -24.88
C LEU A 14 -14.38 6.12 -23.88
N VAL A 15 -14.72 4.93 -24.39
CA VAL A 15 -15.10 3.78 -23.55
C VAL A 15 -13.92 3.32 -22.71
N VAL A 16 -12.71 3.26 -23.29
CA VAL A 16 -11.50 2.88 -22.57
C VAL A 16 -11.22 3.85 -21.41
N ILE A 17 -11.31 5.16 -21.65
CA ILE A 17 -11.11 6.17 -20.60
C ILE A 17 -12.17 6.05 -19.51
N ALA A 18 -13.43 5.81 -19.87
CA ALA A 18 -14.51 5.62 -18.90
C ALA A 18 -14.25 4.42 -17.97
N ILE A 19 -13.80 3.29 -18.53
CA ILE A 19 -13.45 2.09 -17.73
C ILE A 19 -12.26 2.40 -16.80
N ILE A 20 -11.21 3.04 -17.31
CA ILE A 20 -10.03 3.41 -16.50
C ILE A 20 -10.44 4.35 -15.36
N ALA A 21 -11.31 5.32 -15.61
CA ALA A 21 -11.78 6.25 -14.58
C ALA A 21 -12.55 5.55 -13.46
N ILE A 22 -13.42 4.59 -13.78
CA ILE A 22 -14.17 3.81 -12.79
C ILE A 22 -13.22 2.98 -11.93
N ILE A 23 -12.24 2.29 -12.57
CA ILE A 23 -11.26 1.49 -11.85
C ILE A 23 -10.39 2.38 -10.95
N ALA A 24 -9.90 3.52 -11.47
CA ALA A 24 -9.05 4.45 -10.72
C ALA A 24 -9.77 5.04 -9.51
N ALA A 25 -11.06 5.38 -9.64
CA ALA A 25 -11.87 5.91 -8.55
C ALA A 25 -11.94 4.97 -7.34
N ILE A 26 -11.92 3.65 -7.56
CA ILE A 26 -11.95 2.63 -6.50
C ILE A 26 -10.53 2.29 -6.04
N ALA A 27 -9.61 2.09 -6.98
CA ALA A 27 -8.26 1.60 -6.70
C ALA A 27 -7.40 2.60 -5.91
N ILE A 28 -7.50 3.90 -6.20
CA ILE A 28 -6.69 4.94 -5.54
C ILE A 28 -6.95 5.01 -4.03
N PRO A 29 -8.21 5.20 -3.55
CA PRO A 29 -8.47 5.26 -2.11
C PRO A 29 -8.19 3.92 -1.41
N GLN A 30 -8.47 2.79 -2.07
CA GLN A 30 -8.16 1.46 -1.54
C GLN A 30 -6.66 1.27 -1.32
N TYR A 31 -5.84 1.66 -2.29
CA TYR A 31 -4.39 1.58 -2.20
C TYR A 31 -3.84 2.48 -1.09
N ALA A 32 -4.33 3.72 -0.98
CA ALA A 32 -3.93 4.63 0.10
C ALA A 32 -4.26 4.06 1.48
N ALA A 33 -5.45 3.48 1.66
CA ALA A 33 -5.86 2.83 2.91
C ALA A 33 -5.04 1.58 3.21
N PHE A 34 -4.71 0.77 2.19
CA PHE A 34 -3.85 -0.40 2.35
C PHE A 34 -2.45 0.00 2.81
N ARG A 35 -1.86 1.02 2.17
CA ARG A 35 -0.53 1.55 2.54
C ARG A 35 -0.50 2.01 4.01
N MET A 36 -1.53 2.74 4.46
CA MET A 36 -1.64 3.17 5.86
C MET A 36 -1.72 1.99 6.81
N ARG A 37 -2.53 0.97 6.50
CA ARG A 37 -2.61 -0.26 7.29
C ARG A 37 -1.27 -0.98 7.36
N SER A 38 -0.52 -1.04 6.25
CA SER A 38 0.82 -1.64 6.22
C SER A 38 1.80 -0.90 7.12
N TYR A 39 1.79 0.44 7.11
CA TYR A 39 2.63 1.23 8.03
C TYR A 39 2.27 1.01 9.49
N ASN A 40 0.98 0.98 9.82
CA ASN A 40 0.53 0.74 11.18
C ASN A 40 0.91 -0.67 11.67
N ALA A 41 0.77 -1.68 10.81
CA ALA A 41 1.15 -3.06 11.13
C ALA A 41 2.67 -3.21 11.34
N ALA A 42 3.48 -2.51 10.53
CA ALA A 42 4.93 -2.46 10.73
C ALA A 42 5.29 -1.81 12.07
N ALA A 43 4.72 -0.62 12.36
CA ALA A 43 4.93 0.06 13.62
C ALA A 43 4.49 -0.77 14.84
N GLU A 44 3.36 -1.47 14.74
CA GLU A 44 2.90 -2.37 15.81
C GLU A 44 3.89 -3.53 16.03
N THR A 45 4.43 -4.10 14.95
CA THR A 45 5.44 -5.16 15.03
C THR A 45 6.71 -4.65 15.69
N ASP A 46 7.18 -3.46 15.31
CA ASP A 46 8.35 -2.84 15.91
C ASP A 46 8.16 -2.59 17.40
N LEU A 47 7.00 -2.05 17.81
CA LEU A 47 6.67 -1.85 19.23
C LEU A 47 6.65 -3.16 20.03
N ARG A 48 6.10 -4.23 19.46
CA ARG A 48 6.10 -5.57 20.08
C ARG A 48 7.51 -6.12 20.24
N ASN A 49 8.37 -5.90 19.24
CA ASN A 49 9.78 -6.29 19.30
C ASN A 49 10.53 -5.50 20.38
N PHE A 50 10.37 -4.17 20.41
CA PHE A 50 10.97 -3.32 21.46
C PHE A 50 10.51 -3.73 22.85
N LYS A 51 9.22 -4.00 23.04
CA LYS A 51 8.68 -4.50 24.31
C LYS A 51 9.39 -5.79 24.72
N THR A 52 9.49 -6.77 23.82
CA THR A 52 10.18 -8.05 24.08
C THR A 52 11.64 -7.83 24.48
N LEU A 53 12.35 -6.93 23.79
CA LEU A 53 13.74 -6.61 24.10
C LEU A 53 13.90 -5.97 25.48
N ILE A 54 13.04 -5.01 25.81
CA ILE A 54 13.06 -4.31 27.11
C ILE A 54 12.69 -5.28 28.24
N GLU A 55 11.70 -6.14 28.04
CA GLU A 55 11.34 -7.20 28.99
C GLU A 55 12.49 -8.20 29.19
N GLY A 56 13.18 -8.59 28.10
CA GLY A 56 14.39 -9.41 28.18
C GLY A 56 15.50 -8.75 29.00
N TYR A 57 15.75 -7.46 28.77
CA TYR A 57 16.74 -6.71 29.55
C TYR A 57 16.39 -6.68 31.04
N TYR A 58 15.11 -6.46 31.37
CA TYR A 58 14.64 -6.45 32.76
C TYR A 58 14.84 -7.80 33.44
N VAL A 59 14.59 -8.91 32.74
CA VAL A 59 14.83 -10.26 33.28
C VAL A 59 16.30 -10.48 33.65
N GLU A 60 17.23 -9.91 32.86
CA GLU A 60 18.67 -10.05 33.09
C GLU A 60 19.22 -9.08 34.14
N HIS A 61 18.79 -7.82 34.13
CA HIS A 61 19.40 -6.72 34.89
C HIS A 61 18.51 -6.23 36.05
N ASN A 62 17.32 -6.81 36.22
CA ASN A 62 16.33 -6.47 37.25
C ASN A 62 15.98 -4.96 37.29
N SER A 63 16.16 -4.28 36.17
CA SER A 63 15.92 -2.85 35.97
C SER A 63 15.64 -2.60 34.49
N TYR A 64 14.89 -1.54 34.18
CA TYR A 64 14.65 -1.14 32.80
C TYR A 64 15.86 -0.35 32.25
N PRO A 65 16.13 -0.44 30.92
CA PRO A 65 17.21 0.32 30.32
C PRO A 65 16.94 1.82 30.45
N THR A 66 17.97 2.57 30.84
CA THR A 66 17.95 4.03 30.89
C THR A 66 18.17 4.62 29.50
N LEU A 67 17.60 5.80 29.24
CA LEU A 67 17.74 6.53 27.97
C LEU A 67 19.20 6.83 27.62
#